data_AF-A0A3M2SBT1-F1
#
_entry.id   AF-A0A3M2SBT1-F1
#
_cell.length_a   1.000
_cell.length_b   1.000
_cell.length_c   1.000
_cell.angle_alpha   90.00
_cell.angle_beta   90.00
_cell.angle_gamma   90.00
#
_symmetry.space_group_name_H-M   'P 1'
#
loop_
_entity.id
_entity.type
_entity.pdbx_description
1 polymer ?
#
loop_
_entity_poly.entity_id
_entity_poly.type
_entity_poly.pdbx_seq_one_letter_code
_entity_poly.pdbx_strand_id
1 'polypeptide(L)'
;MSWAVFICWFFNSVIGLTFPSILTAFSPQGTFFWYASWNAVLFVIIYFFLPETRSLTLEELDRVFEVPMWTHANKKLQQLVKVACW
;
A
#
# COMPACT_ATOMS: atom_id res chain seq x y z
N MET A 1 5.56 3.07 17.80
CA MET A 1 6.45 2.17 17.01
C MET A 1 6.15 0.69 17.20
N SER A 2 5.85 0.20 18.41
CA SER A 2 5.62 -1.24 18.66
C SER A 2 4.44 -1.86 17.89
N TRP A 3 3.38 -1.09 17.64
CA TRP A 3 2.20 -1.55 16.89
C TRP A 3 2.53 -1.93 15.43
N ALA A 4 3.29 -1.07 14.74
CA ALA A 4 3.70 -1.33 13.37
C ALA A 4 4.59 -2.58 13.28
N VAL A 5 5.52 -2.72 14.23
CA VAL A 5 6.40 -3.90 14.32
C VAL A 5 5.57 -5.17 14.52
N PHE A 6 4.61 -5.15 15.45
CA PHE A 6 3.73 -6.29 15.69
C PHE A 6 2.97 -6.72 14.42
N ILE A 7 2.34 -5.78 13.71
CA ILE A 7 1.60 -6.07 12.48
C ILE A 7 2.52 -6.67 11.41
N CYS A 8 3.71 -6.09 11.20
CA CYS A 8 4.68 -6.59 10.22
C CYS A 8 5.09 -8.03 10.51
N TRP A 9 5.47 -8.33 11.76
CA TRP A 9 5.90 -9.67 12.15
C TRP A 9 4.75 -10.68 12.18
N PHE A 10 3.54 -10.24 12.54
CA PHE A 10 2.33 -11.06 12.48
C PHE A 10 2.06 -11.55 11.05
N PHE A 11 1.98 -10.63 10.08
CA PHE A 11 1.74 -11.01 8.68
C PHE A 11 2.92 -11.78 8.08
N ASN A 12 4.16 -11.48 8.47
CA ASN A 12 5.32 -12.28 8.07
C ASN A 12 5.19 -13.74 8.54
N SER A 13 4.70 -13.96 9.76
CA SER A 13 4.47 -15.31 10.30
C SER A 13 3.35 -16.03 9.54
N VAL A 14 2.25 -15.32 9.23
CA VAL A 14 1.13 -15.87 8.43
C VAL A 14 1.60 -16.31 7.04
N ILE A 15 2.41 -15.48 6.37
CA ILE A 15 2.97 -15.81 5.06
C ILE A 15 3.91 -17.01 5.16
N GLY A 16 4.79 -17.06 6.17
CA GLY A 16 5.71 -18.18 6.38
C GLY A 16 4.99 -19.53 6.54
N LEU A 17 3.85 -19.55 7.24
CA LEU A 17 3.03 -20.76 7.39
C LEU A 17 2.24 -21.12 6.13
N THR A 18 1.78 -20.12 5.38
CA THR A 18 0.90 -20.31 4.21
C THR A 18 1.69 -20.61 2.93
N PHE A 19 2.94 -20.17 2.85
CA PHE A 19 3.82 -20.34 1.69
C PHE A 19 3.96 -21.79 1.19
N PRO A 20 4.23 -22.81 2.04
CA PRO A 20 4.31 -24.20 1.57
C PRO A 20 2.98 -24.70 0.98
N SER A 21 1.85 -24.27 1.53
CA SER A 21 0.50 -24.64 1.03
C SER A 21 0.19 -24.02 -0.33
N ILE A 22 0.66 -22.80 -0.58
CA ILE A 22 0.48 -22.14 -1.89
C ILE A 22 1.40 -22.76 -2.94
N LEU A 23 2.64 -23.12 -2.56
CA LEU A 23 3.59 -23.77 -3.46
C LEU A 23 3.09 -25.12 -3.98
N THR A 24 2.45 -25.92 -3.14
CA THR A 24 1.89 -27.22 -3.54
C THR A 24 0.63 -27.08 -4.40
N ALA A 25 -0.17 -26.03 -4.20
CA ALA A 25 -1.42 -25.82 -4.93
C ALA A 25 -1.24 -25.15 -6.30
N PHE A 26 -0.35 -24.16 -6.43
CA PHE A 26 -0.30 -23.27 -7.61
C PHE A 26 0.95 -23.42 -8.50
N SER A 27 1.88 -24.30 -8.14
CA SER A 27 3.23 -24.36 -8.73
C SER A 27 4.05 -23.07 -8.51
N PRO A 28 5.39 -23.08 -8.66
CA PRO A 28 6.23 -21.91 -8.35
C PRO A 28 5.83 -20.65 -9.11
N GLN A 29 5.47 -20.79 -10.39
CA GLN A 29 5.07 -19.68 -11.25
C GLN A 29 3.79 -19.00 -10.75
N GLY A 30 2.77 -19.78 -10.36
CA GLY A 30 1.51 -19.25 -9.83
C GLY A 30 1.71 -18.52 -8.50
N THR A 31 2.57 -19.03 -7.63
CA THR A 31 2.93 -18.38 -6.35
C THR A 31 3.55 -17.00 -6.56
N PHE A 32 4.47 -16.85 -7.53
CA PHE A 32 5.05 -15.55 -7.84
C PHE A 32 4.00 -14.54 -8.35
N PHE A 33 3.12 -14.96 -9.26
CA PHE A 33 2.04 -14.10 -9.76
C PHE A 33 1.06 -13.69 -8.66
N TRP A 34 0.76 -14.59 -7.72
CA TRP A 34 -0.09 -14.29 -6.57
C TRP A 34 0.48 -13.15 -5.72
N TYR A 35 1.76 -13.25 -5.31
CA TYR A 35 2.39 -12.18 -4.54
C TYR A 35 2.61 -10.90 -5.37
N ALA A 36 2.86 -11.01 -6.68
CA ALA A 36 2.95 -9.85 -7.56
C ALA A 36 1.62 -9.08 -7.63
N SER A 37 0.48 -9.77 -7.72
CA SER A 37 -0.84 -9.11 -7.71
C SER A 37 -1.10 -8.36 -6.40
N TRP A 38 -0.73 -8.93 -5.25
CA TRP A 38 -0.85 -8.26 -3.96
C TRP A 38 0.03 -7.01 -3.87
N ASN A 39 1.25 -7.06 -4.41
CA ASN A 39 2.13 -5.89 -4.51
C ASN A 39 1.52 -4.80 -5.41
N ALA A 40 0.90 -5.17 -6.53
CA ALA A 40 0.24 -4.24 -7.43
C ALA A 40 -0.97 -3.56 -6.76
N VAL A 41 -1.81 -4.32 -6.05
CA VAL A 41 -2.93 -3.78 -5.28
C VAL A 41 -2.43 -2.81 -4.20
N LEU A 42 -1.38 -3.20 -3.45
CA LEU A 42 -0.80 -2.35 -2.43
C LEU A 42 -0.22 -1.07 -3.00
N PHE A 43 0.43 -1.14 -4.17
CA PHE A 43 0.92 0.03 -4.89
C PHE A 43 -0.20 1.02 -5.21
N VAL A 44 -1.35 0.55 -5.71
CA VAL A 44 -2.52 1.39 -6.00
C VAL A 44 -3.03 2.04 -4.71
N ILE A 45 -3.18 1.27 -3.62
CA ILE A 45 -3.66 1.80 -2.33
C ILE A 45 -2.71 2.88 -1.81
N ILE A 46 -1.40 2.61 -1.77
CA ILE A 46 -0.40 3.58 -1.31
C ILE A 46 -0.43 4.83 -2.18
N TYR A 47 -0.54 4.68 -3.50
CA TYR A 47 -0.57 5.81 -4.41
C TYR A 47 -1.74 6.76 -4.13
N PHE A 48 -2.94 6.25 -3.84
CA PHE A 48 -4.11 7.10 -3.59
C PHE A 48 -4.23 7.59 -2.15
N PHE A 49 -3.93 6.74 -1.17
CA PHE A 49 -4.21 7.01 0.23
C PHE A 49 -3.02 7.56 1.02
N LEU A 50 -1.79 7.35 0.56
CA LEU A 50 -0.61 7.87 1.25
C LEU A 50 -0.24 9.26 0.70
N PRO A 51 -0.41 10.34 1.48
CA PRO A 51 0.11 11.65 1.09
C PRO A 51 1.64 11.62 1.10
N GLU A 52 2.28 12.44 0.29
CA GLU A 52 3.74 12.53 0.27
C GLU A 52 4.23 13.15 1.58
N THR A 53 4.96 12.37 2.37
CA THR A 53 5.54 12.81 3.66
C THR A 53 7.01 13.23 3.53
N ARG A 54 7.55 13.29 2.31
CA ARG A 54 8.96 13.63 2.09
C ARG A 54 9.17 15.13 2.31
N SER A 55 10.27 15.48 2.99
CA SER A 55 10.75 16.86 3.20
C SER A 55 9.81 17.83 3.95
N LEU A 56 8.76 17.33 4.61
CA LEU A 56 7.90 18.16 5.47
C LEU A 56 8.48 18.26 6.88
N THR A 57 8.36 19.42 7.48
CA THR A 57 8.59 19.60 8.92
C THR A 57 7.48 18.91 9.72
N LEU A 58 7.73 18.61 11.01
CA LEU A 58 6.74 17.94 11.86
C LEU A 58 5.41 18.72 11.97
N GLU A 59 5.47 20.05 11.92
CA GLU A 59 4.29 20.93 11.98
C GLU A 59 3.45 20.89 10.69
N GLU A 60 4.12 20.80 9.54
CA GLU A 60 3.44 20.69 8.24
C GLU A 60 2.87 19.28 8.01
N LEU A 61 3.52 18.25 8.59
CA LEU A 61 3.05 16.87 8.54
C LEU A 61 1.69 16.72 9.25
N ASP A 62 1.52 17.34 10.41
CA ASP A 62 0.24 17.30 11.15
C ASP A 62 -0.89 17.96 10.36
N ARG A 63 -0.59 19.06 9.66
CA ARG A 63 -1.55 19.75 8.77
C ARG A 63 -1.97 18.89 7.57
N VAL A 64 -1.09 18.02 7.07
CA VAL A 64 -1.41 17.08 5.99
C VAL A 64 -2.31 15.94 6.48
N PHE A 65 -2.11 15.49 7.73
CA PHE A 65 -2.90 14.43 8.36
C PHE A 65 -4.24 14.91 8.95
N GLU A 66 -4.42 16.22 9.17
CA GLU A 66 -5.70 16.80 9.59
C GLU A 66 -6.80 16.61 8.53
N VAL A 67 -6.43 16.52 7.26
CA VAL A 67 -7.38 16.36 6.15
C VAL A 67 -7.72 14.88 5.95
N PRO A 68 -9.01 14.48 5.87
CA PRO A 68 -9.38 13.09 5.71
C PRO A 68 -8.81 12.48 4.42
N MET A 69 -8.32 11.23 4.52
CA MET A 69 -7.61 10.52 3.43
C MET A 69 -8.37 10.46 2.11
N TRP A 70 -9.71 10.42 2.15
CA TRP A 70 -10.58 10.43 0.96
C TRP A 70 -10.45 11.71 0.12
N THR A 71 -10.16 12.84 0.76
CA THR A 71 -9.95 14.12 0.07
C THR A 71 -8.65 14.12 -0.71
N HIS A 72 -7.60 13.48 -0.19
CA HIS A 72 -6.32 13.31 -0.89
C HIS A 72 -6.46 12.37 -2.09
N ALA A 73 -7.20 11.27 -1.94
CA ALA A 73 -7.48 10.33 -3.02
C ALA A 73 -8.28 10.98 -4.17
N ASN A 74 -9.33 11.75 -3.85
CA ASN A 74 -10.12 12.48 -4.86
C ASN A 74 -9.30 13.55 -5.58
N LYS A 75 -8.40 14.26 -4.89
CA LYS A 75 -7.49 15.24 -5.53
C LYS A 75 -6.56 14.57 -6.53
N LYS A 76 -5.96 13.42 -6.18
CA LYS A 76 -5.11 12.65 -7.11
C LYS A 76 -5.89 12.11 -8.29
N LEU A 77 -7.10 11.59 -8.08
CA LEU A 77 -7.98 11.13 -9.17
C LEU A 77 -8.29 12.27 -10.16
N GLN A 78 -8.63 13.46 -9.66
CA GLN A 78 -8.91 14.63 -10.49
C GLN A 78 -7.66 15.09 -11.28
N GLN A 79 -6.47 15.00 -10.69
CA GLN A 79 -5.22 15.26 -11.40
C GLN A 79 -4.99 14.25 -12.53
N LEU A 80 -5.18 12.96 -12.26
CA LEU A 80 -5.04 11.91 -13.29
C LEU A 80 -6.04 12.10 -14.44
N VAL A 81 -7.30 12.41 -14.14
CA VAL A 81 -8.33 12.67 -15.16
C VAL A 81 -7.97 13.91 -16.00
N LYS A 82 -7.43 14.97 -15.39
CA LYS A 82 -6.99 16.16 -16.13
C LYS A 82 -5.79 15.89 -17.04
N VAL A 83 -4.82 15.09 -16.60
CA VAL A 83 -3.65 14.71 -17.41
C VAL A 83 -4.05 13.75 -18.54
N ALA A 84 -4.99 12.84 -18.29
CA ALA A 84 -5.50 11.91 -19.31
C ALA A 84 -6.42 12.59 -20.35
N CYS A 85 -6.95 13.77 -20.04
CA CYS A 85 -7.81 14.56 -20.91
C CYS A 85 -7.04 15.63 -21.71
N TRP A 86 -5.71 15.67 -21.60
CA TRP A 86 -4.82 16.54 -22.37
C TRP A 86 -4.01 15.68 -23.34
#